data_AF-A0A3D2F034-F1
#
_entry.id   AF-A0A3D2F034-F1
#
_cell.length_a   1.000
_cell.length_b   1.000
_cell.length_c   1.000
_cell.angle_alpha   90.00
_cell.angle_beta   90.00
_cell.angle_gamma   90.00
#
_symmetry.space_group_name_H-M   'P 1'
#
loop_
_entity.id
_entity.type
_entity.pdbx_description
1 polymer ?
#
loop_
_entity_poly.entity_id
_entity_poly.type
_entity_poly.pdbx_seq_one_letter_code
_entity_poly.pdbx_strand_id
1 'polypeptide(L)' 'MDQEAQNALEAAAFRRLLQHLDARKDVQNIDMMIQSGFCRNCLSKWLLAA' A
#
# COMPACT_ATOMS: atom_id res chain seq x y z
N MET A 1 -3.09 -20.15 -11.38
CA MET A 1 -2.86 -20.10 -9.92
C MET A 1 -4.18 -20.38 -9.25
N ASP A 2 -4.17 -21.09 -8.12
CA ASP A 2 -5.36 -21.17 -7.26
C ASP A 2 -5.58 -19.83 -6.55
N GLN A 3 -6.82 -19.61 -6.06
CA GLN A 3 -7.21 -18.35 -5.44
C GLN A 3 -6.48 -18.10 -4.12
N GLU A 4 -6.16 -19.14 -3.36
CA GLU A 4 -5.51 -19.02 -2.06
C GLU A 4 -4.05 -18.55 -2.20
N ALA A 5 -3.33 -19.13 -3.16
CA ALA A 5 -2.00 -18.73 -3.56
C ALA A 5 -2.00 -17.30 -4.11
N GLN A 6 -3.00 -16.91 -4.91
CA GLN A 6 -3.13 -15.54 -5.38
C GLN A 6 -3.32 -14.55 -4.21
N ASN A 7 -4.25 -14.83 -3.29
CA ASN A 7 -4.48 -13.99 -2.12
C ASN A 7 -3.23 -13.86 -1.24
N ALA A 8 -2.49 -14.96 -1.05
CA ALA A 8 -1.25 -14.96 -0.27
C ALA A 8 -0.18 -14.06 -0.89
N LEU A 9 -0.04 -14.12 -2.22
CA LEU A 9 0.91 -13.30 -2.98
C LEU A 9 0.52 -11.81 -2.94
N GLU A 10 -0.75 -11.49 -3.15
CA GLU A 10 -1.27 -10.11 -3.08
C GLU A 10 -1.06 -9.50 -1.69
N ALA A 11 -1.38 -10.26 -0.63
CA ALA A 11 -1.16 -9.83 0.75
C ALA A 11 0.34 -9.64 1.07
N ALA A 12 1.22 -10.49 0.54
CA ALA A 12 2.66 -10.35 0.69
C ALA A 12 3.20 -9.11 -0.03
N ALA A 13 2.72 -8.85 -1.25
CA ALA A 13 3.06 -7.65 -2.01
C ALA A 13 2.62 -6.37 -1.27
N PHE A 14 1.40 -6.35 -0.71
CA PHE A 14 0.89 -5.22 0.06
C PHE A 14 1.73 -4.97 1.31
N ARG A 15 2.06 -6.01 2.09
CA ARG A 15 2.95 -5.87 3.26
C ARG A 15 4.34 -5.33 2.88
N ARG A 16 4.90 -5.78 1.75
CA ARG A 16 6.18 -5.27 1.25
C ARG A 16 6.10 -3.79 0.85
N LEU A 17 5.00 -3.36 0.24
CA LEU A 17 4.77 -1.94 -0.05
C LEU A 17 4.73 -1.10 1.24
N LEU A 18 4.02 -1.57 2.27
CA LEU A 18 3.97 -0.85 3.55
C LEU A 18 5.35 -0.71 4.19
N GLN A 19 6.15 -1.77 4.18
CA GLN A 19 7.54 -1.73 4.66
C GLN A 19 8.40 -0.75 3.84
N HIS A 20 8.25 -0.72 2.52
CA HIS A 20 8.97 0.22 1.67
C HIS A 20 8.61 1.67 2.00
N LEU A 21 7.31 1.96 2.16
CA LEU A 21 6.83 3.31 2.49
C LEU A 21 7.18 3.74 3.92
N ASP A 22 7.32 2.80 4.87
CA ASP A 22 7.80 3.07 6.23
C ASP A 22 9.31 3.33 6.26
N ALA A 23 10.09 2.67 5.40
CA ALA A 23 11.52 2.98 5.24
C ALA A 23 11.75 4.34 4.56
N ARG A 24 10.81 4.81 3.74
CA ARG A 24 10.88 6.07 2.98
C ARG A 24 10.04 7.19 3.59
N LYS A 25 10.32 7.53 4.86
CA LYS A 25 9.63 8.62 5.57
C LYS A 25 9.91 10.02 5.01
N ASP A 26 10.95 10.14 4.18
CA ASP A 26 11.28 11.34 3.41
C ASP A 26 10.22 11.67 2.36
N VAL A 27 9.50 10.67 1.85
CA VAL A 27 8.43 10.88 0.87
C VAL A 27 7.17 11.34 1.59
N GLN A 28 6.76 12.59 1.37
CA GLN A 28 5.57 13.14 2.00
C GLN A 28 4.28 12.62 1.35
N ASN A 29 3.23 12.51 2.17
CA ASN A 29 1.91 12.10 1.66
C ASN A 29 1.34 13.07 0.63
N ILE A 30 1.64 14.37 0.73
CA ILE A 30 1.15 15.38 -0.22
C ILE A 30 1.78 15.17 -1.61
N ASP A 31 3.07 14.86 -1.68
CA ASP A 31 3.76 14.60 -2.94
C ASP A 31 3.21 13.33 -3.61
N MET A 32 2.96 12.27 -2.83
CA MET A 32 2.29 11.07 -3.34
C MET A 32 0.90 11.38 -3.87
N MET A 33 0.10 12.17 -3.16
CA MET A 33 -1.23 12.57 -3.62
C MET A 33 -1.17 13.34 -4.95
N ILE A 34 -0.25 14.29 -5.07
CA ILE A 34 -0.10 15.10 -6.29
C ILE A 34 0.28 14.22 -7.48
N GLN A 35 1.19 13.26 -7.30
CA GLN A 35 1.72 12.48 -8.43
C GLN A 35 0.96 11.20 -8.76
N SER A 36 0.48 10.47 -7.75
CA SER A 36 -0.18 9.17 -7.97
C SER A 36 -1.65 9.16 -7.58
N GLY A 37 -2.21 10.25 -7.05
CA GLY A 37 -3.62 10.33 -6.65
C GLY A 37 -3.97 9.52 -5.38
N PHE A 38 -2.98 8.99 -4.67
CA PHE A 38 -3.17 8.32 -3.38
C PHE A 38 -1.94 8.49 -2.49
N CYS A 39 -2.11 8.31 -1.18
CA CYS A 39 -1.02 8.31 -0.20
C CYS A 39 -1.24 7.24 0.88
N ARG A 40 -0.38 7.24 1.92
CA ARG A 40 -0.48 6.30 3.05
C ARG A 40 -1.86 6.33 3.73
N ASN A 41 -2.47 7.51 3.86
CA ASN A 41 -3.79 7.66 4.47
C ASN A 41 -4.90 6.99 3.63
N CYS A 42 -4.75 7.00 2.29
CA CYS A 42 -5.67 6.31 1.39
C CYS A 42 -5.56 4.79 1.57
N LEU A 43 -4.34 4.26 1.70
CA LEU A 43 -4.11 2.84 1.97
C LEU A 43 -4.78 2.41 3.29
N SER A 44 -4.67 3.21 4.35
CA SER A 44 -5.37 2.96 5.61
C SER A 44 -6.89 2.97 5.43
N LYS A 45 -7.44 3.93 4.69
CA LYS A 45 -8.88 4.01 4.41
C LYS A 45 -9.37 2.80 3.63
N TRP A 46 -8.63 2.34 2.63
CA TRP A 46 -8.99 1.15 1.85
C TRP A 46 -8.95 -0.12 2.70
N LEU A 47 -7.94 -0.28 3.56
CA LEU A 47 -7.86 -1.41 4.47
C LEU A 47 -9.02 -1.43 5.48
N LEU A 48 -9.50 -0.27 5.93
CA LEU A 48 -10.67 -0.17 6.79
C LEU A 48 -12.00 -0.49 6.07
N ALA A 49 -12.04 -0.35 4.75
CA ALA A 49 -13.24 -0.60 3.94
C ALA A 49 -13.31 -2.02 3.37
N ALA A 50 -12.18 -2.72 3.32
CA ALA A 50 -12.06 -4.12 2.89
C ALA A 50 -12.54 -5.06 4.00
#